data_AF-A0A7V8RH07-F1
#
_entry.id   AF-A0A7V8RH07-F1
#
_cell.length_a   1.000
_cell.length_b   1.000
_cell.length_c   1.000
_cell.angle_alpha   90.00
_cell.angle_beta   90.00
_cell.angle_gamma   90.00
#
_symmetry.space_group_name_H-M   'P 1'
#
loop_
_entity.id
_entity.type
_entity.pdbx_description
1 polymer ?
#
loop_
_entity_poly.entity_id
_entity_poly.type
_entity_poly.pdbx_seq_one_letter_code
_entity_poly.pdbx_strand_id
1 'polypeptide(L)'
;MIGRRPLSIDEAQPWLSPIVITLVCYTFSSDYSCYTFDSRGYAMPRIKALNEPYPADVRADFDKIMGVGVPPLVLFSTIASSDRAWRKFKGGSLLDGALLTLRQRELVIDRVCARTGCEYEWGVHVMAFAQAAGLSKEEIAGTLEYPLRPGQWKDEEAALLTAVDALHDRATLSDEAFLNLRKHFDDDQILEVLMLAGFYRTVSYIANGLALPLEQNAASFSEYHRGETAGH
;
A
#
# COMPACT_ATOMS: atom_id res chain seq x y z
N MET A 1 56.11 14.04 -38.73
CA MET A 1 56.37 14.87 -37.54
C MET A 1 55.07 15.50 -37.07
N ILE A 2 55.01 15.85 -35.79
CA ILE A 2 53.87 16.42 -35.02
C ILE A 2 53.05 15.36 -34.28
N GLY A 3 53.53 15.07 -33.06
CA GLY A 3 52.69 14.58 -31.97
C GLY A 3 52.22 15.74 -31.09
N ARG A 4 51.16 15.51 -30.31
CA ARG A 4 50.71 16.21 -29.09
C ARG A 4 49.60 15.33 -28.48
N ARG A 5 49.93 14.49 -27.50
CA ARG A 5 49.68 14.57 -26.03
C ARG A 5 48.18 14.67 -25.62
N PRO A 6 47.74 13.86 -24.63
CA PRO A 6 46.36 13.78 -24.18
C PRO A 6 45.96 14.97 -23.27
N LEU A 7 44.68 15.30 -23.28
CA LEU A 7 44.07 16.35 -22.45
C LEU A 7 43.89 15.85 -21.02
N SER A 8 44.36 16.65 -20.06
CA SER A 8 44.15 16.51 -18.63
C SER A 8 42.74 16.98 -18.24
N ILE A 9 42.13 16.26 -17.31
CA ILE A 9 40.96 16.70 -16.55
C ILE A 9 41.46 17.75 -15.55
N ASP A 10 41.05 19.01 -15.73
CA ASP A 10 40.98 20.02 -14.68
C ASP A 10 40.27 21.26 -15.24
N GLU A 11 39.02 21.48 -14.81
CA GLU A 11 38.40 22.81 -14.59
C GLU A 11 36.93 22.63 -14.18
N ALA A 12 36.70 22.39 -12.89
CA ALA A 12 35.42 22.69 -12.23
C ALA A 12 35.72 23.60 -11.03
N GLN A 13 35.33 24.87 -11.16
CA GLN A 13 35.46 25.91 -10.13
C GLN A 13 34.27 25.88 -9.14
N PRO A 14 34.43 26.44 -7.92
CA PRO A 14 33.89 25.87 -6.68
C PRO A 14 33.08 26.86 -5.84
N TRP A 15 31.95 26.46 -5.21
CA TRP A 15 31.43 27.15 -4.02
C TRP A 15 30.55 26.22 -3.15
N LEU A 16 31.16 25.48 -2.22
CA LEU A 16 30.53 25.10 -0.94
C LEU A 16 31.59 25.19 0.16
N SER A 17 31.30 26.02 1.18
CA SER A 17 32.11 26.21 2.38
C SER A 17 31.83 25.07 3.40
N PRO A 18 32.78 24.71 4.28
CA PRO A 18 32.76 23.43 4.99
C PRO A 18 32.10 23.55 6.37
N ILE A 19 31.17 22.62 6.67
CA ILE A 19 30.87 22.24 8.05
C ILE A 19 31.47 20.85 8.26
N VAL A 20 32.41 20.81 9.19
CA VAL A 20 33.23 19.67 9.59
C VAL A 20 32.34 18.58 10.19
N ILE A 21 32.26 17.42 9.54
CA ILE A 21 31.83 16.17 10.17
C ILE A 21 33.01 15.21 10.13
N THR A 22 33.51 14.86 11.31
CA THR A 22 34.54 13.84 11.52
C THR A 22 34.04 12.51 10.99
N LEU A 23 34.62 12.03 9.89
CA LEU A 23 34.37 10.70 9.33
C LEU A 23 35.25 9.69 10.06
N VAL A 24 34.64 8.80 10.86
CA VAL A 24 35.29 7.55 11.29
C VAL A 24 34.92 6.50 10.25
N CYS A 25 35.92 6.07 9.48
CA CYS A 25 35.80 4.91 8.60
C CYS A 25 35.72 3.62 9.43
N TYR A 26 34.61 2.90 9.34
CA TYR A 26 34.56 1.46 9.57
C TYR A 26 33.81 0.79 8.42
N THR A 27 34.39 -0.30 7.94
CA THR A 27 34.02 -1.05 6.74
C THR A 27 32.88 -2.05 6.96
N PHE A 28 32.02 -2.17 5.94
CA PHE A 28 31.11 -3.28 5.59
C PHE A 28 29.90 -3.60 6.50
N SER A 29 28.72 -3.07 6.15
CA SER A 29 27.49 -3.84 5.90
C SER A 29 26.49 -2.99 5.12
N SER A 30 25.74 -3.61 4.22
CA SER A 30 24.76 -3.00 3.32
C SER A 30 23.44 -2.71 4.06
N ASP A 31 23.24 -1.48 4.54
CA ASP A 31 21.93 -1.00 4.97
C ASP A 31 21.69 0.44 4.48
N TYR A 32 21.16 0.56 3.26
CA TYR A 32 20.53 1.80 2.81
C TYR A 32 19.11 1.88 3.39
N SER A 33 19.01 2.24 4.66
CA SER A 33 17.72 2.48 5.32
C SER A 33 17.60 3.96 5.65
N CYS A 34 17.13 4.74 4.66
CA CYS A 34 16.87 6.18 4.82
C CYS A 34 15.47 6.42 5.44
N TYR A 35 15.25 5.94 6.67
CA TYR A 35 14.08 6.32 7.45
C TYR A 35 14.46 7.46 8.39
N THR A 36 13.74 8.59 8.28
CA THR A 36 13.73 9.60 9.34
C THR A 36 12.77 9.12 10.42
N PHE A 37 13.26 8.91 11.64
CA PHE A 37 12.42 8.57 12.78
C PHE A 37 12.10 9.82 13.60
N ASP A 38 10.89 9.91 14.17
CA ASP A 38 10.56 10.96 15.14
C ASP A 38 11.28 10.72 16.48
N SER A 39 11.16 11.65 17.42
CA SER A 39 11.76 11.54 18.77
C SER A 39 11.24 10.36 19.60
N ARG A 40 10.23 9.64 19.11
CA ARG A 40 9.62 8.45 19.72
C ARG A 40 9.95 7.17 18.94
N GLY A 41 10.80 7.24 17.91
CA GLY A 41 11.23 6.10 17.11
C GLY A 41 10.24 5.67 16.03
N TYR A 42 9.23 6.49 15.71
CA TYR A 42 8.27 6.20 14.65
C TYR A 42 8.78 6.70 13.30
N ALA A 43 8.67 5.88 12.25
CA ALA A 43 9.02 6.30 10.89
C ALA A 43 8.16 7.52 10.50
N MET A 44 8.81 8.61 10.14
CA MET A 44 8.15 9.81 9.61
C MET A 44 7.82 9.60 8.14
N PRO A 45 6.58 9.88 7.71
CA PRO A 45 6.20 9.88 6.31
C PRO A 45 7.17 10.71 5.46
N ARG A 46 7.56 10.18 4.29
CA ARG A 46 8.45 10.88 3.34
C ARG A 46 7.85 12.17 2.79
N ILE A 47 6.52 12.28 2.78
CA ILE A 47 5.79 13.52 2.49
C ILE A 47 5.01 13.91 3.74
N LYS A 48 5.15 15.17 4.14
CA LYS A 48 4.45 15.70 5.32
C LYS A 48 2.94 15.73 5.09
N ALA A 49 2.19 15.14 6.01
CA ALA A 49 0.73 15.24 6.05
C ALA A 49 0.27 16.69 6.22
N LEU A 50 -0.88 17.03 5.65
CA LEU A 50 -1.59 18.24 6.04
C LEU A 50 -1.95 18.17 7.52
N ASN A 51 -1.83 19.31 8.20
CA ASN A 51 -2.29 19.48 9.57
C ASN A 51 -3.46 20.47 9.58
N GLU A 52 -4.21 20.49 10.68
CA GLU A 52 -5.20 21.53 10.89
C GLU A 52 -4.57 22.94 10.94
N PRO A 53 -5.28 23.97 10.47
CA PRO A 53 -6.60 23.92 9.82
C PRO A 53 -6.52 23.45 8.35
N TYR A 54 -7.38 22.49 7.97
CA TYR A 54 -7.52 22.07 6.57
C TYR A 54 -8.28 23.10 5.71
N PRO A 55 -7.98 23.19 4.40
CA PRO A 55 -8.85 23.84 3.43
C PRO A 55 -10.30 23.33 3.53
N ALA A 56 -11.28 24.22 3.31
CA ALA A 56 -12.70 23.91 3.58
C ALA A 56 -13.25 22.77 2.70
N ASP A 57 -12.82 22.70 1.45
CA ASP A 57 -13.14 21.63 0.50
C ASP A 57 -12.54 20.29 0.94
N VAL A 58 -11.26 20.29 1.35
CA VAL A 58 -10.58 19.10 1.88
C VAL A 58 -11.24 18.61 3.17
N ARG A 59 -11.63 19.53 4.08
CA ARG A 59 -12.36 19.16 5.30
C ARG A 59 -13.71 18.52 4.97
N ALA A 60 -14.46 19.10 4.04
CA ALA A 60 -15.73 18.54 3.60
C ALA A 60 -15.59 17.15 2.97
N ASP A 61 -14.50 16.90 2.25
CA ASP A 61 -14.19 15.56 1.74
C ASP A 61 -13.90 14.56 2.86
N PHE A 62 -13.08 14.94 3.85
CA PHE A 62 -12.78 14.07 5.00
C PHE A 62 -14.05 13.75 5.78
N ASP A 63 -14.88 14.73 6.08
CA ASP A 63 -16.15 14.53 6.78
C ASP A 63 -17.09 13.61 5.99
N LYS A 64 -17.10 13.71 4.66
CA LYS A 64 -17.92 12.84 3.79
C LYS A 64 -17.44 11.39 3.79
N ILE A 65 -16.12 11.16 3.80
CA ILE A 65 -15.52 9.82 3.68
C ILE A 65 -15.44 9.13 5.03
N MET A 66 -14.98 9.85 6.06
CA MET A 66 -14.69 9.31 7.40
C MET A 66 -15.85 9.48 8.38
N GLY A 67 -16.76 10.43 8.11
CA GLY A 67 -17.76 10.91 9.06
C GLY A 67 -17.32 12.20 9.76
N VAL A 68 -18.30 13.05 10.07
CA VAL A 68 -18.06 14.37 10.67
C VAL A 68 -17.33 14.24 12.00
N GLY A 69 -16.20 14.94 12.13
CA GLY A 69 -15.41 14.99 13.36
C GLY A 69 -14.50 13.78 13.60
N VAL A 70 -14.49 12.80 12.68
CA VAL A 70 -13.52 11.70 12.70
C VAL A 70 -12.20 12.21 12.08
N PRO A 71 -11.06 12.08 12.78
CA PRO A 71 -9.77 12.46 12.20
C PRO A 71 -9.50 11.73 10.88
N PRO A 72 -8.94 12.41 9.86
CA PRO A 72 -8.59 11.75 8.61
C PRO A 72 -7.44 10.78 8.82
N LEU A 73 -7.40 9.74 7.99
CA LEU A 73 -6.23 8.86 7.89
C LEU A 73 -4.99 9.67 7.47
N VAL A 74 -3.81 9.26 7.93
CA VAL A 74 -2.50 9.78 7.53
C VAL A 74 -2.34 9.72 6.02
N LEU A 75 -2.78 8.64 5.37
CA LEU A 75 -2.82 8.54 3.90
C LEU A 75 -3.60 9.71 3.27
N PHE A 76 -4.80 9.98 3.77
CA PHE A 76 -5.69 11.00 3.20
C PHE A 76 -5.12 12.40 3.39
N SER A 77 -4.70 12.73 4.61
CA SER A 77 -4.05 14.02 4.91
C SER A 77 -2.72 14.22 4.16
N THR A 78 -1.99 13.14 3.88
CA THR A 78 -0.75 13.18 3.09
C THR A 78 -1.01 13.42 1.61
N ILE A 79 -1.94 12.68 0.99
CA ILE A 79 -2.30 12.89 -0.42
C ILE A 79 -2.94 14.27 -0.62
N ALA A 80 -3.75 14.73 0.34
CA ALA A 80 -4.40 16.04 0.32
C ALA A 80 -3.42 17.22 0.30
N SER A 81 -2.14 17.01 0.66
CA SER A 81 -1.09 18.04 0.47
C SER A 81 -0.90 18.45 -1.00
N SER A 82 -1.40 17.65 -1.95
CA SER A 82 -1.47 17.96 -3.38
C SER A 82 -2.91 17.86 -3.88
N ASP A 83 -3.53 19.01 -4.17
CA ASP A 83 -4.90 19.09 -4.72
C ASP A 83 -5.09 18.17 -5.95
N ARG A 84 -4.11 18.16 -6.87
CA ARG A 84 -4.16 17.29 -8.06
C ARG A 84 -4.17 15.81 -7.67
N ALA A 85 -3.35 15.41 -6.70
CA ALA A 85 -3.29 14.01 -6.27
C ALA A 85 -4.59 13.61 -5.55
N TRP A 86 -5.07 14.45 -4.62
CA TRP A 86 -6.29 14.21 -3.85
C TRP A 86 -7.53 14.04 -4.72
N ARG A 87 -7.71 14.95 -5.69
CA ARG A 87 -8.84 14.87 -6.62
C ARG A 87 -8.81 13.59 -7.45
N LYS A 88 -7.62 13.15 -7.89
CA LYS A 88 -7.47 11.91 -8.67
C LYS A 88 -7.67 10.67 -7.81
N PHE A 89 -7.17 10.68 -6.58
CA PHE A 89 -7.33 9.59 -5.63
C PHE A 89 -8.81 9.33 -5.30
N LYS A 90 -9.54 10.36 -4.85
CA LYS A 90 -10.98 10.23 -4.55
C LYS A 90 -11.83 9.82 -5.74
N GLY A 91 -11.48 10.29 -6.94
CA GLY A 91 -12.23 9.99 -8.15
C GLY A 91 -12.11 8.53 -8.62
N GLY A 92 -11.09 7.80 -8.13
CA GLY A 92 -10.85 6.40 -8.49
C GLY A 92 -11.14 5.40 -7.38
N SER A 93 -11.63 5.83 -6.21
CA SER A 93 -11.65 5.00 -5.01
C SER A 93 -12.72 3.89 -4.99
N LEU A 94 -13.66 3.88 -5.96
CA LEU A 94 -14.72 2.86 -6.10
C LEU A 94 -15.44 2.52 -4.78
N LEU A 95 -15.58 3.52 -3.90
CA LEU A 95 -16.13 3.33 -2.56
C LEU A 95 -17.67 3.33 -2.54
N ASP A 96 -18.32 3.43 -3.70
CA ASP A 96 -19.77 3.43 -3.85
C ASP A 96 -20.40 2.02 -3.81
N GLY A 97 -19.59 0.96 -3.95
CA GLY A 97 -19.90 -0.40 -3.47
C GLY A 97 -21.11 -1.06 -4.14
N ALA A 98 -21.22 -0.98 -5.47
CA ALA A 98 -22.44 -1.37 -6.17
C ALA A 98 -22.47 -2.83 -6.65
N LEU A 99 -21.37 -3.44 -7.09
CA LEU A 99 -21.42 -4.76 -7.77
C LEU A 99 -20.84 -5.91 -6.96
N LEU A 100 -19.84 -5.65 -6.11
CA LEU A 100 -19.28 -6.64 -5.19
C LEU A 100 -19.91 -6.52 -3.81
N THR A 101 -20.13 -7.66 -3.15
CA THR A 101 -20.45 -7.64 -1.72
C THR A 101 -19.29 -7.02 -0.92
N LEU A 102 -19.58 -6.45 0.25
CA LEU A 102 -18.55 -5.92 1.14
C LEU A 102 -17.42 -6.95 1.36
N ARG A 103 -17.79 -8.19 1.64
CA ARG A 103 -16.82 -9.28 1.85
C ARG A 103 -15.92 -9.54 0.64
N GLN A 104 -16.48 -9.61 -0.56
CA GLN A 104 -15.69 -9.81 -1.79
C GLN A 104 -14.74 -8.64 -2.05
N ARG A 105 -15.20 -7.40 -1.81
CA ARG A 105 -14.39 -6.21 -1.93
C ARG A 105 -13.22 -6.22 -0.96
N GLU A 106 -13.47 -6.48 0.32
CA GLU A 106 -12.40 -6.54 1.34
C GLU A 106 -11.41 -7.68 1.03
N LEU A 107 -11.86 -8.84 0.55
CA LEU A 107 -10.93 -9.91 0.14
C LEU A 107 -10.00 -9.50 -1.00
N VAL A 108 -10.50 -8.76 -2.00
CA VAL A 108 -9.65 -8.21 -3.08
C VAL A 108 -8.65 -7.21 -2.51
N ILE A 109 -9.11 -6.30 -1.67
CA ILE A 109 -8.28 -5.25 -1.08
C ILE A 109 -7.20 -5.84 -0.19
N ASP A 110 -7.58 -6.64 0.81
CA ASP A 110 -6.68 -7.25 1.77
C ASP A 110 -5.64 -8.12 1.05
N ARG A 111 -6.06 -8.87 0.01
CA ARG A 111 -5.13 -9.68 -0.76
C ARG A 111 -4.14 -8.84 -1.58
N VAL A 112 -4.59 -7.75 -2.19
CA VAL A 112 -3.68 -6.83 -2.89
C VAL A 112 -2.65 -6.26 -1.92
N CYS A 113 -3.11 -5.75 -0.78
CA CYS A 113 -2.24 -5.16 0.24
C CYS A 113 -1.26 -6.20 0.82
N ALA A 114 -1.71 -7.43 1.05
CA ALA A 114 -0.84 -8.52 1.47
C ALA A 114 0.25 -8.83 0.42
N ARG A 115 -0.14 -8.98 -0.85
CA ARG A 115 0.79 -9.27 -1.95
C ARG A 115 1.80 -8.14 -2.21
N THR A 116 1.44 -6.90 -1.93
CA THR A 116 2.34 -5.74 -2.03
C THR A 116 3.15 -5.46 -0.75
N GLY A 117 2.92 -6.21 0.32
CA GLY A 117 3.53 -5.96 1.64
C GLY A 117 3.07 -4.64 2.26
N CYS A 118 1.90 -4.13 1.89
CA CYS A 118 1.33 -2.87 2.38
C CYS A 118 0.55 -3.08 3.68
N GLU A 119 1.28 -3.22 4.79
CA GLU A 119 0.71 -3.41 6.13
C GLU A 119 -0.18 -2.23 6.57
N TYR A 120 0.18 -1.00 6.18
CA TYR A 120 -0.62 0.20 6.45
C TYR A 120 -2.08 0.04 6.01
N GLU A 121 -2.28 -0.19 4.71
CA GLU A 121 -3.61 -0.21 4.13
C GLU A 121 -4.37 -1.48 4.52
N TRP A 122 -3.67 -2.62 4.57
CA TRP A 122 -4.24 -3.87 5.07
C TRP A 122 -4.75 -3.71 6.50
N GLY A 123 -3.96 -3.10 7.38
CA GLY A 123 -4.31 -2.90 8.78
C GLY A 123 -5.52 -1.99 8.98
N VAL A 124 -5.62 -0.93 8.17
CA VAL A 124 -6.78 -0.03 8.13
C VAL A 124 -8.04 -0.79 7.69
N HIS A 125 -7.95 -1.58 6.62
CA HIS A 125 -9.08 -2.33 6.08
C HIS A 125 -9.56 -3.43 7.03
N VAL A 126 -8.65 -4.20 7.63
CA VAL A 126 -8.98 -5.19 8.65
C VAL A 126 -9.66 -4.53 9.85
N MET A 127 -9.12 -3.42 10.35
CA MET A 127 -9.69 -2.69 11.48
C MET A 127 -11.09 -2.14 11.17
N ALA A 128 -11.28 -1.54 10.00
CA ALA A 128 -12.50 -0.81 9.65
C ALA A 128 -13.63 -1.73 9.16
N PHE A 129 -13.30 -2.82 8.44
CA PHE A 129 -14.29 -3.55 7.66
C PHE A 129 -14.37 -5.04 7.94
N ALA A 130 -13.35 -5.69 8.53
CA ALA A 130 -13.35 -7.16 8.65
C ALA A 130 -14.59 -7.71 9.38
N GLN A 131 -15.01 -7.06 10.47
CA GLN A 131 -16.20 -7.48 11.22
C GLN A 131 -17.48 -7.36 10.37
N ALA A 132 -17.66 -6.23 9.67
CA ALA A 132 -18.83 -5.99 8.83
C ALA A 132 -18.83 -6.88 7.57
N ALA A 133 -17.64 -7.22 7.06
CA ALA A 133 -17.41 -8.19 6.00
C ALA A 133 -17.60 -9.64 6.46
N GLY A 134 -17.75 -9.88 7.76
CA GLY A 134 -17.88 -11.22 8.35
C GLY A 134 -16.61 -12.06 8.20
N LEU A 135 -15.43 -11.44 8.14
CA LEU A 135 -14.14 -12.14 8.05
C LEU A 135 -13.72 -12.64 9.44
N SER A 136 -13.40 -13.94 9.53
CA SER A 136 -12.83 -14.52 10.75
C SER A 136 -11.34 -14.17 10.88
N LYS A 137 -10.75 -14.39 12.07
CA LYS A 137 -9.30 -14.19 12.26
C LYS A 137 -8.47 -15.11 11.36
N GLU A 138 -8.94 -16.33 11.15
CA GLU A 138 -8.30 -17.32 10.28
C GLU A 138 -8.39 -16.92 8.81
N GLU A 139 -9.49 -16.30 8.40
CA GLU A 139 -9.64 -15.76 7.05
C GLU A 139 -8.74 -14.54 6.84
N ILE A 140 -8.70 -13.60 7.80
CA ILE A 140 -7.76 -12.47 7.79
C ILE A 140 -6.31 -12.96 7.68
N ALA A 141 -5.91 -13.93 8.51
CA ALA A 141 -4.59 -14.55 8.41
C ALA A 141 -4.37 -15.24 7.05
N GLY A 142 -5.41 -15.88 6.51
CA GLY A 142 -5.40 -16.49 5.18
C GLY A 142 -5.12 -15.50 4.05
N THR A 143 -5.51 -14.24 4.19
CA THR A 143 -5.20 -13.20 3.18
C THR A 143 -3.70 -12.95 3.05
N LEU A 144 -2.92 -13.26 4.08
CA LEU A 144 -1.46 -13.14 4.10
C LEU A 144 -0.72 -14.37 3.52
N GLU A 145 -1.43 -15.49 3.31
CA GLU A 145 -0.82 -16.75 2.87
C GLU A 145 -0.66 -16.84 1.36
N TYR A 146 0.57 -17.00 0.87
CA TYR A 146 0.83 -17.26 -0.54
C TYR A 146 1.77 -18.46 -0.70
N PRO A 147 1.39 -19.51 -1.46
CA PRO A 147 0.14 -19.67 -2.21
C PRO A 147 -1.10 -19.89 -1.31
N LEU A 148 -2.30 -19.72 -1.88
CA LEU A 148 -3.56 -19.97 -1.17
C LEU A 148 -3.65 -21.42 -0.69
N ARG A 149 -4.16 -21.61 0.53
CA ARG A 149 -4.43 -22.93 1.09
C ARG A 149 -5.66 -23.57 0.41
N PRO A 150 -5.56 -24.79 -0.11
CA PRO A 150 -6.71 -25.50 -0.67
C PRO A 150 -7.83 -25.67 0.36
N GLY A 151 -9.08 -25.42 -0.04
CA GLY A 151 -10.27 -25.64 0.78
C GLY A 151 -10.51 -24.63 1.91
N GLN A 152 -9.68 -23.58 2.02
CA GLN A 152 -9.89 -22.51 3.01
C GLN A 152 -10.98 -21.53 2.60
N TRP A 153 -11.16 -21.32 1.30
CA TRP A 153 -12.04 -20.32 0.72
C TRP A 153 -13.16 -20.97 -0.06
N LYS A 154 -14.32 -20.29 -0.15
CA LYS A 154 -15.37 -20.69 -1.09
C LYS A 154 -14.86 -20.52 -2.53
N ASP A 155 -15.47 -21.23 -3.47
CA ASP A 155 -15.01 -21.26 -4.87
C ASP A 155 -14.95 -19.84 -5.49
N GLU A 156 -15.95 -19.00 -5.23
CA GLU A 156 -16.01 -17.62 -5.70
C GLU A 156 -14.93 -16.72 -5.07
N GLU A 157 -14.61 -16.94 -3.79
CA GLU A 157 -13.59 -16.19 -3.05
C GLU A 157 -12.18 -16.62 -3.50
N ALA A 158 -11.96 -17.93 -3.68
CA ALA A 158 -10.72 -18.47 -4.22
C ALA A 158 -10.46 -17.94 -5.64
N ALA A 159 -11.51 -17.78 -6.46
CA ALA A 159 -11.39 -17.20 -7.79
C ALA A 159 -10.92 -15.73 -7.74
N LEU A 160 -11.45 -14.91 -6.83
CA LEU A 160 -11.01 -13.53 -6.61
C LEU A 160 -9.55 -13.47 -6.16
N LEU A 161 -9.20 -14.23 -5.12
CA LEU A 161 -7.86 -14.22 -4.54
C LEU A 161 -6.80 -14.71 -5.55
N THR A 162 -7.12 -15.75 -6.33
CA THR A 162 -6.25 -16.26 -7.40
C THR A 162 -6.09 -15.25 -8.53
N ALA A 163 -7.14 -14.52 -8.89
CA ALA A 163 -7.06 -13.46 -9.90
C ALA A 163 -6.19 -12.29 -9.41
N VAL A 164 -6.33 -11.87 -8.15
CA VAL A 164 -5.46 -10.86 -7.53
C VAL A 164 -4.01 -11.33 -7.56
N ASP A 165 -3.75 -12.58 -7.19
CA ASP A 165 -2.41 -13.15 -7.20
C ASP A 165 -1.77 -13.10 -8.59
N ALA A 166 -2.55 -13.51 -9.60
CA ALA A 166 -2.16 -13.43 -11.00
C ALA A 166 -1.85 -12.00 -11.48
N LEU A 167 -2.73 -11.05 -11.20
CA LEU A 167 -2.56 -9.65 -11.58
C LEU A 167 -1.36 -9.03 -10.87
N HIS A 168 -1.09 -9.41 -9.63
CA HIS A 168 0.10 -8.99 -8.91
C HIS A 168 1.37 -9.45 -9.63
N ASP A 169 1.48 -10.75 -9.92
CA ASP A 169 2.68 -11.39 -10.47
C ASP A 169 3.00 -10.98 -11.90
N ARG A 170 1.98 -10.88 -12.75
CA ARG A 170 2.16 -10.76 -14.21
C ARG A 170 1.32 -9.69 -14.88
N ALA A 171 0.49 -8.97 -14.12
CA ALA A 171 -0.43 -7.95 -14.63
C ALA A 171 -1.33 -8.45 -15.78
N THR A 172 -1.65 -9.75 -15.77
CA THR A 172 -2.50 -10.39 -16.78
C THR A 172 -3.16 -11.65 -16.23
N LEU A 173 -4.29 -12.04 -16.81
CA LEU A 173 -4.96 -13.31 -16.52
C LEU A 173 -4.72 -14.28 -17.67
N SER A 174 -4.55 -15.56 -17.37
CA SER A 174 -4.68 -16.61 -18.39
C SER A 174 -6.15 -16.81 -18.72
N ASP A 175 -6.45 -17.41 -19.88
CA ASP A 175 -7.82 -17.76 -20.26
C ASP A 175 -8.50 -18.61 -19.17
N GLU A 176 -7.77 -19.55 -18.59
CA GLU A 176 -8.25 -20.38 -17.48
C GLU A 176 -8.62 -19.54 -16.25
N ALA A 177 -7.77 -18.60 -15.84
CA ALA A 177 -8.04 -17.75 -14.67
C ALA A 177 -9.23 -16.82 -14.91
N PHE A 178 -9.33 -16.26 -16.13
CA PHE A 178 -10.47 -15.41 -16.52
C PHE A 178 -11.78 -16.21 -16.57
N LEU A 179 -11.76 -17.40 -17.18
CA LEU A 179 -12.91 -18.31 -17.19
C LEU A 179 -13.31 -18.75 -15.78
N ASN A 180 -12.35 -18.90 -14.86
CA ASN A 180 -12.65 -19.22 -13.48
C ASN A 180 -13.41 -18.09 -12.77
N LEU A 181 -13.03 -16.82 -12.97
CA LEU A 181 -13.82 -15.67 -12.48
C LEU A 181 -15.24 -15.67 -13.07
N ARG A 182 -15.36 -15.89 -14.39
CA ARG A 182 -16.65 -15.90 -15.10
C ARG A 182 -17.63 -16.98 -14.66
N LYS A 183 -17.20 -17.99 -13.90
CA LYS A 183 -18.12 -18.96 -13.27
C LYS A 183 -18.97 -18.32 -12.17
N HIS A 184 -18.48 -17.23 -11.56
CA HIS A 184 -19.05 -16.64 -10.35
C HIS A 184 -19.45 -15.17 -10.52
N PHE A 185 -18.83 -14.46 -11.46
CA PHE A 185 -18.99 -13.03 -11.66
C PHE A 185 -19.37 -12.71 -13.11
N ASP A 186 -20.27 -11.75 -13.29
CA ASP A 186 -20.57 -11.20 -14.61
C ASP A 186 -19.47 -10.23 -15.09
N ASP A 187 -19.59 -9.75 -16.33
CA ASP A 187 -18.56 -8.93 -16.94
C ASP A 187 -18.39 -7.56 -16.22
N ASP A 188 -19.45 -6.99 -15.65
CA ASP A 188 -19.40 -5.73 -14.90
C ASP A 188 -18.67 -5.92 -13.56
N GLN A 189 -18.97 -7.02 -12.85
CA GLN A 189 -18.27 -7.39 -11.61
C GLN A 189 -16.79 -7.69 -11.87
N ILE A 190 -16.45 -8.35 -12.98
CA ILE A 190 -15.05 -8.62 -13.34
C ILE A 190 -14.30 -7.31 -13.61
N LEU A 191 -14.91 -6.37 -14.32
CA LEU A 191 -14.32 -5.04 -14.51
C LEU A 191 -14.10 -4.33 -13.18
N GLU A 192 -15.05 -4.41 -12.24
CA GLU A 192 -14.89 -3.87 -10.90
C GLU A 192 -13.72 -4.51 -10.14
N VAL A 193 -13.58 -5.85 -10.19
CA VAL A 193 -12.43 -6.56 -9.57
C VAL A 193 -11.09 -6.08 -10.15
N LEU A 194 -10.98 -5.96 -11.48
CA LEU A 194 -9.76 -5.50 -12.13
C LEU A 194 -9.40 -4.06 -11.75
N MET A 195 -10.39 -3.17 -11.74
CA MET A 195 -10.18 -1.77 -11.37
C MET A 195 -9.86 -1.62 -9.88
N LEU A 196 -10.56 -2.33 -9.01
CA LEU A 196 -10.33 -2.34 -7.57
C LEU A 196 -8.92 -2.84 -7.24
N ALA A 197 -8.50 -3.95 -7.85
CA ALA A 197 -7.16 -4.49 -7.64
C ALA A 197 -6.06 -3.52 -8.11
N GLY A 198 -6.26 -2.87 -9.26
CA GLY A 198 -5.33 -1.85 -9.77
C GLY A 198 -5.28 -0.59 -8.90
N PHE A 199 -6.44 -0.14 -8.40
CA PHE A 199 -6.53 1.00 -7.49
C PHE A 199 -5.78 0.72 -6.19
N TYR A 200 -6.05 -0.42 -5.54
CA TYR A 200 -5.37 -0.77 -4.28
C TYR A 200 -3.89 -1.11 -4.43
N ARG A 201 -3.45 -1.52 -5.63
CA ARG A 201 -2.02 -1.58 -5.96
C ARG A 201 -1.40 -0.19 -6.00
N THR A 202 -2.14 0.80 -6.51
CA THR A 202 -1.73 2.21 -6.46
C THR A 202 -1.71 2.75 -5.03
N VAL A 203 -2.72 2.44 -4.22
CA VAL A 203 -2.74 2.78 -2.78
C VAL A 203 -1.52 2.20 -2.08
N SER A 204 -1.21 0.92 -2.35
CA SER A 204 -0.02 0.25 -1.81
C SER A 204 1.28 0.94 -2.20
N TYR A 205 1.41 1.39 -3.46
CA TYR A 205 2.58 2.18 -3.89
C TYR A 205 2.70 3.50 -3.14
N ILE A 206 1.58 4.17 -2.87
CA ILE A 206 1.60 5.42 -2.12
C ILE A 206 1.98 5.14 -0.67
N ALA A 207 1.31 4.22 0.02
CA ALA A 207 1.56 3.94 1.44
C ALA A 207 3.00 3.45 1.68
N ASN A 208 3.45 2.44 0.94
CA ASN A 208 4.81 1.90 1.06
C ASN A 208 5.86 2.90 0.55
N GLY A 209 5.59 3.54 -0.58
CA GLY A 209 6.46 4.55 -1.19
C GLY A 209 6.65 5.78 -0.31
N LEU A 210 5.68 6.10 0.55
CA LEU A 210 5.78 7.18 1.52
C LEU A 210 6.22 6.72 2.92
N ALA A 211 6.37 5.40 3.13
CA ALA A 211 6.66 4.81 4.44
C ALA A 211 5.70 5.31 5.52
N LEU A 212 4.39 5.25 5.23
CA LEU A 212 3.38 5.72 6.18
C LEU A 212 3.40 4.84 7.45
N PRO A 213 3.35 5.46 8.65
CA PRO A 213 3.21 4.72 9.89
C PRO A 213 1.79 4.14 10.01
N LEU A 214 1.66 2.98 10.67
CA LEU A 214 0.35 2.39 10.95
C LEU A 214 -0.55 3.38 11.70
N GLU A 215 -1.83 3.34 11.35
CA GLU A 215 -2.86 4.07 12.10
C GLU A 215 -2.98 3.53 13.52
N GLN A 216 -3.47 4.36 14.43
CA GLN A 216 -3.71 3.94 15.80
C GLN A 216 -4.73 2.78 15.82
N ASN A 217 -4.34 1.66 16.42
CA ASN A 217 -5.14 0.41 16.51
C ASN A 217 -5.37 -0.32 15.18
N ALA A 218 -4.68 0.05 14.10
CA ALA A 218 -4.66 -0.76 12.89
C ALA A 218 -4.10 -2.16 13.19
N ALA A 219 -4.67 -3.19 12.56
CA ALA A 219 -4.13 -4.54 12.65
C ALA A 219 -2.71 -4.58 12.07
N SER A 220 -1.86 -5.47 12.60
CA SER A 220 -0.52 -5.69 12.06
C SER A 220 -0.40 -7.07 11.43
N PHE A 221 0.47 -7.21 10.42
CA PHE A 221 0.84 -8.50 9.85
C PHE A 221 1.37 -9.43 10.94
N SER A 222 2.12 -8.91 11.92
CA SER A 222 2.70 -9.73 12.99
C SER A 222 1.65 -10.43 13.87
N GLU A 223 0.46 -9.84 14.03
CA GLU A 223 -0.64 -10.43 14.79
C GLU A 223 -1.30 -11.61 14.07
N TYR A 224 -1.23 -11.63 12.73
CA TYR A 224 -1.96 -12.57 11.88
C TYR A 224 -1.06 -13.50 11.06
N HIS A 225 0.25 -13.24 11.00
CA HIS A 225 1.19 -14.24 10.54
C HIS A 225 1.14 -15.41 11.52
N ARG A 226 0.67 -16.56 11.04
CA ARG A 226 0.85 -17.81 11.77
C ARG A 226 2.34 -18.04 11.87
N GLY A 227 2.90 -17.79 13.05
CA GLY A 227 4.30 -18.07 13.30
C GLY A 227 4.57 -19.52 12.91
N GLU A 228 5.65 -19.74 12.16
CA GLU A 228 6.49 -20.88 12.47
C GLU A 228 6.69 -20.82 13.98
N THR A 229 6.18 -21.80 14.70
CA THR A 229 6.56 -21.98 16.10
C THR A 229 8.08 -21.96 16.11
N ALA A 230 8.66 -20.92 16.72
CA ALA A 230 10.08 -20.88 16.99
C ALA A 230 10.39 -22.17 17.77
N GLY A 231 11.04 -23.13 17.10
CA GLY A 231 11.60 -24.27 17.77
C GLY A 231 12.66 -23.76 18.73
N HIS A 232 12.39 -23.86 20.03
CA HIS A 232 13.36 -24.01 21.10
C HIS A 232 12.69 -24.78 22.23
#